data_AF-A0A9D5IKR9-F1
#
_entry.id   AF-A0A9D5IKR9-F1
#
_cell.length_a   1.000
_cell.length_b   1.000
_cell.length_c   1.000
_cell.angle_alpha   90.00
_cell.angle_beta   90.00
_cell.angle_gamma   90.00
#
_symmetry.space_group_name_H-M   'P 1'
#
loop_
_entity.id
_entity.type
_entity.pdbx_description
1 polymer ?
#
loop_
_entity_poly.entity_id
_entity_poly.type
_entity_poly.pdbx_seq_one_letter_code
_entity_poly.pdbx_strand_id
1 'polypeptide(L)'
;MTITLPDELRDELERKAKASGFATVDEYALNLVIENMAEDVEGPDVAHSRLTPRNRAELEAMLDEGMNSGGDVIADNAFWAERQRVLLEKLAKKSGIAS
;
A
#
# COMPACT_ATOMS: atom_id res chain seq x y z
N MET A 1 3.90 4.13 -28.62
CA MET A 1 5.17 3.41 -28.38
C MET A 1 5.02 2.07 -29.07
N THR A 2 5.91 1.69 -29.98
CA THR A 2 5.78 0.43 -30.72
C THR A 2 6.69 -0.60 -30.08
N ILE A 3 6.09 -1.63 -29.45
CA ILE A 3 6.83 -2.74 -28.86
C ILE A 3 6.72 -3.91 -29.84
N THR A 4 7.85 -4.35 -30.37
CA THR A 4 7.92 -5.54 -31.21
C THR A 4 8.13 -6.76 -30.32
N LEU A 5 7.08 -7.57 -30.19
CA LEU A 5 7.13 -8.85 -29.51
C LEU A 5 7.34 -9.99 -30.52
N PRO A 6 8.08 -11.05 -30.15
CA PRO A 6 8.04 -12.33 -30.85
C PRO A 6 6.60 -12.83 -31.02
N ASP A 7 6.31 -13.47 -32.16
CA ASP A 7 4.95 -13.89 -32.52
C ASP A 7 4.35 -14.85 -31.48
N GLU A 8 5.17 -15.73 -30.91
CA GLU A 8 4.78 -16.67 -29.84
C GLU A 8 4.23 -15.95 -28.60
N LEU A 9 4.83 -14.81 -28.23
CA LEU A 9 4.39 -14.01 -27.09
C LEU A 9 3.14 -13.20 -27.42
N ARG A 10 2.96 -12.78 -28.67
CA ARG A 10 1.73 -12.14 -29.13
C ARG A 10 0.54 -13.09 -28.99
N ASP A 11 0.67 -14.32 -29.49
CA ASP A 11 -0.38 -15.34 -29.44
C ASP A 11 -0.75 -15.73 -28.00
N GLU A 12 0.21 -15.67 -27.08
CA GLU A 12 -0.03 -15.87 -25.66
C GLU A 12 -0.79 -14.70 -25.04
N LEU A 13 -0.37 -13.46 -25.33
CA LEU A 13 -1.03 -12.26 -24.82
C LEU A 13 -2.46 -12.12 -25.35
N GLU A 14 -2.72 -12.44 -26.62
CA GLU A 14 -4.07 -12.43 -27.20
C GLU A 14 -5.00 -13.43 -26.50
N ARG A 15 -4.51 -14.65 -26.22
CA ARG A 15 -5.27 -15.64 -25.46
C ARG A 15 -5.57 -15.16 -24.04
N LYS A 16 -4.59 -14.60 -23.36
CA LYS A 16 -4.74 -14.11 -21.99
C LYS A 16 -5.68 -12.89 -21.92
N ALA A 17 -5.54 -11.93 -22.84
CA ALA A 17 -6.42 -10.77 -22.94
C ALA A 17 -7.89 -11.21 -23.09
N LYS A 18 -8.16 -12.16 -23.99
CA LYS A 18 -9.51 -12.70 -24.20
C LYS A 18 -10.05 -13.46 -23.00
N ALA A 19 -9.22 -14.27 -22.33
CA ALA A 19 -9.60 -15.02 -21.14
C ALA A 19 -9.93 -14.10 -19.95
N SER A 20 -9.20 -12.99 -19.82
CA SER A 20 -9.40 -11.98 -18.78
C SER A 20 -10.46 -10.93 -19.13
N GLY A 21 -11.07 -11.00 -20.32
CA GLY A 21 -12.19 -10.14 -20.72
C GLY A 21 -11.81 -8.75 -21.24
N PHE A 22 -10.54 -8.53 -21.62
CA PHE A 22 -10.10 -7.26 -22.23
C PHE A 22 -10.53 -7.17 -23.69
N ALA A 23 -10.86 -5.96 -24.15
CA ALA A 23 -11.31 -5.74 -25.52
C ALA A 23 -10.13 -5.73 -26.52
N THR A 24 -8.94 -5.34 -26.06
CA THR A 24 -7.72 -5.32 -26.88
C THR A 24 -6.50 -5.83 -26.11
N VAL A 25 -5.48 -6.28 -26.86
CA VAL A 25 -4.18 -6.67 -26.28
C VAL A 25 -3.49 -5.48 -25.64
N ASP A 26 -3.64 -4.29 -26.21
CA ASP A 26 -3.05 -3.06 -25.69
C ASP A 26 -3.60 -2.72 -24.30
N GLU A 27 -4.91 -2.87 -24.08
CA GLU A 27 -5.53 -2.70 -22.77
C GLU A 27 -5.01 -3.72 -21.76
N TYR A 28 -4.88 -4.98 -22.17
CA TYR A 28 -4.34 -6.04 -21.33
C TYR A 28 -2.87 -5.80 -20.96
N ALA A 29 -2.05 -5.40 -21.93
CA ALA A 29 -0.64 -5.08 -21.70
C ALA A 29 -0.49 -3.84 -20.80
N LEU A 30 -1.34 -2.83 -20.97
CA LEU A 30 -1.34 -1.64 -20.13
C LEU A 30 -1.76 -1.98 -18.69
N ASN A 31 -2.73 -2.88 -18.52
CA ASN A 31 -3.10 -3.40 -17.20
C ASN A 31 -1.96 -4.17 -16.53
N LEU A 32 -1.25 -5.03 -17.26
CA LEU A 32 -0.08 -5.75 -16.73
C LEU A 32 1.04 -4.81 -16.30
N VAL A 33 1.29 -3.73 -17.04
CA VAL A 33 2.28 -2.72 -16.65
C VAL A 33 1.83 -1.98 -15.39
N ILE A 34 0.55 -1.64 -15.28
CA ILE A 34 0.00 -1.01 -14.07
C ILE A 34 0.09 -1.96 -12.86
N GLU A 35 -0.28 -3.23 -13.03
CA GLU A 35 -0.18 -4.27 -11.99
C GLU A 35 1.27 -4.49 -11.58
N ASN A 36 2.21 -4.57 -12.53
CA ASN A 36 3.62 -4.77 -12.21
C ASN A 36 4.25 -3.52 -11.57
N MET A 37 3.84 -2.31 -11.98
CA MET A 37 4.22 -1.08 -11.27
C MET A 37 3.58 -0.97 -9.88
N ALA A 38 2.46 -1.66 -9.64
CA ALA A 38 1.87 -1.80 -8.32
C ALA A 38 2.56 -2.90 -7.48
N GLU A 39 3.07 -3.97 -8.10
CA GLU A 39 3.86 -5.03 -7.44
C GLU A 39 5.24 -4.54 -6.97
N ASP A 40 5.81 -3.50 -7.58
CA ASP A 40 6.97 -2.77 -7.01
C ASP A 40 6.63 -2.05 -5.67
N VAL A 41 5.37 -2.11 -5.24
CA VAL A 41 4.87 -1.68 -3.93
C VAL A 41 4.13 -2.85 -3.26
N GLU A 42 4.82 -3.94 -2.94
CA GLU A 42 4.28 -5.02 -2.10
C GLU A 42 3.91 -4.50 -0.70
N GLY A 43 2.63 -4.21 -0.50
CA GLY A 43 2.01 -3.98 0.81
C GLY A 43 0.52 -4.33 0.74
N PRO A 44 -0.07 -4.92 1.80
CA PRO A 44 -1.45 -5.35 1.78
C PRO A 44 -2.38 -4.16 1.50
N ASP A 45 -3.50 -4.45 0.85
CA ASP A 45 -4.60 -3.55 0.48
C ASP A 45 -5.17 -2.82 1.73
N VAL A 46 -4.46 -1.79 2.19
CA VAL A 46 -4.93 -0.79 3.15
C VAL A 46 -5.08 0.50 2.37
N ALA A 47 -6.31 0.76 1.93
CA ALA A 47 -6.78 2.06 1.46
C ALA A 47 -5.99 3.19 2.14
N HIS A 48 -5.14 3.89 1.36
CA HIS A 48 -4.12 4.85 1.77
C HIS A 48 -4.20 5.31 3.24
N SER A 49 -3.71 4.46 4.14
CA SER A 49 -3.45 4.87 5.51
C SER A 49 -2.34 5.92 5.45
N ARG A 50 -2.34 6.89 6.37
CA ARG A 50 -1.20 7.83 6.52
C ARG A 50 0.15 7.13 6.79
N LEU A 51 0.11 5.81 7.03
CA LEU A 51 1.26 4.96 7.29
C LEU A 51 1.70 4.15 6.06
N THR A 52 1.03 4.28 4.92
CA THR A 52 1.40 3.58 3.68
C THR A 52 2.08 4.58 2.74
N PRO A 53 3.39 4.48 2.49
CA PRO A 53 4.10 5.39 1.59
C PRO A 53 3.65 5.17 0.14
N ARG A 54 3.48 6.26 -0.63
CA ARG A 54 3.06 6.20 -2.04
C ARG A 54 4.23 6.12 -3.00
N ASN A 55 5.43 6.45 -2.52
CA ASN A 55 6.67 6.36 -3.26
C ASN A 55 7.86 6.26 -2.31
N ARG A 56 9.04 5.97 -2.86
CA ARG A 56 10.28 5.82 -2.12
C ARG A 56 10.68 7.07 -1.31
N ALA A 57 10.51 8.27 -1.87
CA ALA A 57 10.87 9.50 -1.17
C ALA A 57 9.99 9.73 0.08
N GLU A 58 8.71 9.37 0.01
CA GLU A 58 7.80 9.40 1.16
C GLU A 58 8.19 8.36 2.21
N LEU A 59 8.59 7.15 1.80
CA LEU A 59 9.12 6.14 2.72
C LEU A 59 10.40 6.63 3.43
N GLU A 60 11.34 7.20 2.69
CA GLU A 60 12.59 7.75 3.26
C GLU A 60 12.29 8.86 4.27
N ALA A 61 11.37 9.77 3.96
CA ALA A 61 10.95 10.82 4.90
C ALA A 61 10.30 10.25 6.18
N MET A 62 9.47 9.21 6.06
CA MET A 62 8.85 8.55 7.22
C MET A 62 9.88 7.84 8.10
N LEU A 63 10.90 7.22 7.50
CA LEU A 63 12.00 6.59 8.23
C LEU A 63 12.86 7.61 8.96
N ASP A 64 13.19 8.72 8.31
CA ASP A 64 13.91 9.84 8.93
C ASP A 64 13.13 10.43 10.10
N GLU A 65 11.81 10.61 9.96
CA GLU A 65 10.94 11.05 11.06
C GLU A 65 11.00 10.05 12.23
N GLY A 66 10.87 8.75 11.94
CA GLY A 66 10.95 7.69 12.95
C GLY A 66 12.29 7.69 13.70
N MET A 67 13.40 7.79 12.98
CA MET A 67 14.75 7.84 13.56
C MET A 67 14.97 9.09 14.43
N ASN A 68 14.32 10.20 14.12
CA ASN A 68 14.43 11.45 14.87
C ASN A 68 13.35 11.59 15.98
N SER A 69 12.46 10.59 16.15
CA SER A 69 11.32 10.66 17.06
C SER A 69 11.67 10.38 18.54
N GLY A 70 12.90 9.93 18.82
CA GLY A 70 13.39 9.65 20.17
C GLY A 70 14.14 8.32 20.26
N GLY A 71 14.31 7.82 21.48
CA GLY A 71 14.90 6.51 21.71
C GLY A 71 13.89 5.38 21.53
N ASP A 72 14.41 4.17 21.32
CA ASP A 72 13.59 2.97 21.16
C ASP A 72 12.70 2.71 22.39
N VAL A 73 11.48 2.24 22.13
CA VAL A 73 10.51 1.86 23.17
C VAL A 73 10.16 0.38 23.01
N ILE A 74 10.19 -0.36 24.11
CA ILE A 74 9.74 -1.75 24.14
C ILE A 74 8.21 -1.77 24.09
N ALA A 75 7.66 -2.10 22.92
CA ALA A 75 6.23 -2.16 22.67
C ALA A 75 5.65 -3.55 22.95
N ASP A 76 5.69 -3.97 24.21
CA ASP A 76 5.11 -5.23 24.67
C ASP A 76 3.59 -5.16 24.90
N ASN A 77 2.97 -6.27 25.32
CA ASN A 77 1.53 -6.32 25.58
C ASN A 77 1.08 -5.35 26.69
N ALA A 78 1.91 -5.10 27.70
CA ALA A 78 1.59 -4.18 28.79
C ALA A 78 1.60 -2.72 28.31
N PHE A 79 2.59 -2.38 27.47
CA PHE A 79 2.66 -1.08 26.81
C PHE A 79 1.40 -0.80 25.98
N TRP A 80 0.97 -1.76 25.14
CA TRP A 80 -0.22 -1.56 24.31
C TRP A 80 -1.52 -1.48 25.12
N ALA A 81 -1.67 -2.28 26.18
CA ALA A 81 -2.82 -2.20 27.08
C ALA A 81 -2.92 -0.81 27.73
N GLU A 82 -1.78 -0.26 28.18
CA GLU A 82 -1.74 1.09 28.75
C GLU A 82 -2.07 2.17 27.71
N ARG A 83 -1.48 2.09 26.51
CA ARG A 83 -1.77 3.04 25.43
C ARG A 83 -3.24 3.01 25.04
N GLN A 84 -3.86 1.84 24.95
CA GLN A 84 -5.28 1.71 24.67
C GLN A 84 -6.14 2.38 25.74
N ARG A 85 -5.84 2.16 27.03
CA ARG A 85 -6.54 2.81 28.15
C ARG A 85 -6.45 4.32 28.06
N VAL A 86 -5.25 4.88 27.87
CA VAL A 86 -5.03 6.32 27.74
C VAL A 86 -5.77 6.91 26.54
N LEU A 87 -5.82 6.21 25.41
CA LEU A 87 -6.53 6.67 24.22
C LEU A 87 -8.04 6.68 24.43
N LEU A 88 -8.59 5.64 25.06
CA LEU A 88 -10.02 5.58 25.42
C LEU A 88 -10.41 6.70 26.38
N GLU A 89 -9.59 6.98 27.40
CA GLU A 89 -9.81 8.10 28.32
C GLU A 89 -9.78 9.45 27.60
N LYS A 90 -8.82 9.67 26.69
CA LYS A 90 -8.74 10.89 25.88
C LYS A 90 -9.95 11.04 24.96
N LEU A 91 -10.41 9.95 24.36
CA LEU A 91 -11.56 9.93 23.48
C LEU A 91 -12.86 10.20 24.26
N ALA A 92 -13.01 9.63 25.46
CA ALA A 92 -14.13 9.90 26.37
C ALA A 92 -14.17 11.38 26.79
N LYS A 93 -13.01 11.96 27.16
CA LYS A 93 -12.89 13.40 27.48
C LYS A 93 -13.22 14.30 26.29
N LYS A 94 -12.83 13.90 25.08
CA LYS A 94 -13.09 14.66 23.83
C LYS A 94 -14.53 14.54 23.34
N SER A 95 -15.21 13.43 23.61
CA SER A 95 -16.58 13.15 23.16
C SER A 95 -17.67 13.65 24.12
N GLY A 96 -17.32 14.17 25.31
CA GLY A 96 -18.30 14.72 26.25
C GLY A 96 -19.22 13.67 26.88
N ILE A 97 -18.86 12.38 26.85
CA ILE A 97 -19.65 11.29 27.44
C ILE A 97 -19.35 11.12 28.96
N ALA A 98 -18.61 12.05 29.56
CA ALA A 98 -18.45 12.15 31.00
C ALA A 98 -19.21 13.38 31.53
N SER A 99 -20.50 13.20 31.77
CA SER A 99 -21.31 13.93 32.74
C SER A 99 -22.17 12.93 33.49
#